data_AF-A0AAI8IGT7-F1
#
_entry.id   AF-A0AAI8IGT7-F1
#
_cell.length_a   1.000
_cell.length_b   1.000
_cell.length_c   1.000
_cell.angle_alpha   90.00
_cell.angle_beta   90.00
_cell.angle_gamma   90.00
#
_symmetry.space_group_name_H-M   'P 1'
#
loop_
_entity.id
_entity.type
_entity.pdbx_description
1 polymer ?
#
loop_
_entity_poly.entity_id
_entity_poly.type
_entity_poly.pdbx_seq_one_letter_code
_entity_poly.pdbx_strand_id
1 'polypeptide(L)'
;MNEWLDATDLDKGDWLQTSAGTRIQITAVERTTVLDATVHNLTVAGVHTYYVLAGATPVLVHNGNLGDYADSVRNESGVKFASEHTSPSGAKYYGRNKHGQQAEGPLADALERTGHHGGCAEVHCLIQAQAAEGPEAIRGGTMRTVRTRNNSMPTSNTDGHGEPAHPCGRCGRLLEDLEIN
;
A
#
# COMPACT_ATOMS: atom_id res chain seq x y z
N MET A 1 3.10 16.13 12.29
CA MET A 1 3.10 15.06 11.28
C MET A 1 1.75 15.10 10.59
N ASN A 2 1.74 15.13 9.26
CA ASN A 2 0.54 14.97 8.44
C ASN A 2 0.72 13.62 7.74
N GLU A 3 0.20 12.56 8.35
CA GLU A 3 0.26 11.22 7.77
C GLU A 3 -1.11 10.82 7.23
N TRP A 4 -1.10 10.03 6.18
CA TRP A 4 -2.30 9.45 5.62
C TRP A 4 -2.57 8.13 6.35
N LEU A 5 -3.81 7.96 6.77
CA LEU A 5 -4.29 6.75 7.43
C LEU A 5 -5.43 6.16 6.60
N ASP A 6 -5.54 4.84 6.55
CA ASP A 6 -6.71 4.19 5.95
C ASP A 6 -7.93 4.47 6.82
N ALA A 7 -9.11 4.60 6.19
CA ALA A 7 -10.34 4.94 6.91
C ALA A 7 -10.71 3.89 7.99
N THR A 8 -10.24 2.65 7.81
CA THR A 8 -10.44 1.56 8.78
C THR A 8 -9.58 1.74 10.04
N ASP A 9 -8.51 2.52 9.99
CA ASP A 9 -7.58 2.72 11.11
C ASP A 9 -7.90 3.98 11.91
N LEU A 10 -8.89 4.77 11.47
CA LEU A 10 -9.32 5.95 12.20
C LEU A 10 -9.96 5.56 13.55
N ASP A 11 -9.55 6.28 14.59
CA ASP A 11 -10.07 6.10 15.94
C ASP A 11 -10.69 7.39 16.50
N LYS A 12 -11.54 7.20 17.51
CA LYS A 12 -12.08 8.31 18.30
C LYS A 12 -10.91 9.08 18.93
N GLY A 13 -10.86 10.39 18.66
CA GLY A 13 -9.81 11.28 19.15
C GLY A 13 -8.83 11.74 18.07
N ASP A 14 -8.81 11.08 16.91
CA ASP A 14 -7.98 11.50 15.78
C ASP A 14 -8.44 12.82 15.17
N TRP A 15 -7.52 13.49 14.48
CA TRP A 15 -7.78 14.79 13.86
C TRP A 15 -7.82 14.68 12.33
N LEU A 16 -8.95 15.06 11.75
CA LEU A 16 -9.12 15.17 10.30
C LEU A 16 -8.97 16.61 9.84
N GLN A 17 -8.40 16.79 8.65
CA GLN A 17 -8.30 18.10 8.00
C GLN A 17 -9.52 18.35 7.10
N THR A 18 -10.13 19.53 7.23
CA THR A 18 -11.26 19.96 6.40
C THR A 18 -10.78 20.64 5.11
N SER A 19 -11.71 20.88 4.18
CA SER A 19 -11.45 21.64 2.95
C SER A 19 -11.03 23.08 3.16
N ALA A 20 -11.35 23.67 4.32
CA ALA A 20 -10.90 25.00 4.70
C ALA A 20 -9.50 25.00 5.34
N GLY A 21 -8.84 23.85 5.45
CA GLY A 21 -7.54 23.70 6.11
C GLY A 21 -7.61 23.71 7.64
N THR A 22 -8.80 23.70 8.23
CA THR A 22 -9.01 23.56 9.67
C THR A 22 -9.00 22.08 10.08
N ARG A 23 -8.87 21.81 11.39
CA ARG A 23 -8.90 20.44 11.92
C ARG A 23 -10.15 20.19 12.75
N ILE A 24 -10.74 19.01 12.59
CA ILE A 24 -11.87 18.51 13.39
C ILE A 24 -11.49 17.19 14.05
N GLN A 25 -12.03 16.91 15.23
CA GLN A 25 -11.73 15.69 15.97
C GLN A 25 -12.83 14.63 15.77
N ILE A 26 -12.43 13.38 15.59
CA ILE A 26 -13.35 12.25 15.50
C ILE A 26 -13.97 11.97 16.87
N THR A 27 -15.30 12.08 16.97
CA THR A 27 -16.03 11.85 18.22
C THR A 27 -16.51 10.42 18.40
N ALA A 28 -16.70 9.69 17.31
CA ALA A 28 -17.10 8.29 17.25
C ALA A 28 -16.78 7.71 15.87
N VAL A 29 -16.56 6.39 15.81
CA VAL A 29 -16.38 5.61 14.58
C VAL A 29 -17.39 4.48 14.61
N GLU A 30 -18.17 4.33 13.53
CA GLU A 30 -19.12 3.25 13.35
C GLU A 30 -18.71 2.41 12.14
N ARG A 31 -18.55 1.10 12.33
CA ARG A 31 -18.20 0.16 11.27
C ARG A 31 -19.44 -0.66 10.91
N THR A 32 -19.84 -0.62 9.64
CA THR A 32 -21.03 -1.32 9.15
C THR A 32 -20.69 -2.16 7.94
N THR A 33 -21.04 -3.45 7.98
CA THR A 33 -20.96 -4.34 6.83
C THR A 33 -22.28 -4.30 6.07
N VAL A 34 -22.26 -3.83 4.82
CA VAL A 34 -23.43 -3.82 3.93
C VAL A 34 -23.14 -4.71 2.74
N LEU A 35 -23.95 -5.76 2.55
CA LEU A 35 -23.73 -6.78 1.52
C LEU A 35 -24.02 -6.25 0.10
N ASP A 36 -24.94 -5.28 -0.05
CA ASP A 36 -25.37 -4.72 -1.34
C ASP A 36 -25.25 -3.18 -1.37
N ALA A 37 -24.06 -2.65 -1.12
CA ALA A 37 -23.77 -1.23 -1.33
C ALA A 37 -23.00 -1.04 -2.64
N THR A 38 -23.54 -0.24 -3.57
CA THR A 38 -22.74 0.24 -4.71
C THR A 38 -21.81 1.34 -4.20
N VAL A 39 -20.51 1.06 -4.21
CA VAL A 39 -19.46 2.04 -3.92
C VAL A 39 -18.88 2.59 -5.21
N HIS A 40 -18.53 3.88 -5.21
CA HIS A 40 -17.93 4.55 -6.36
C HIS A 40 -16.49 4.93 -6.03
N ASN A 41 -15.59 4.76 -7.02
CA ASN A 41 -14.23 5.30 -6.94
C ASN A 41 -14.01 6.35 -8.04
N LEU A 42 -13.23 7.38 -7.73
CA LEU A 42 -12.95 8.51 -8.61
C LEU A 42 -11.45 8.62 -8.84
N THR A 43 -11.02 8.44 -10.09
CA THR A 43 -9.66 8.81 -10.49
C THR A 43 -9.59 10.33 -10.64
N VAL A 44 -8.92 10.99 -9.69
CA VAL A 44 -8.64 12.43 -9.75
C VAL A 44 -7.20 12.64 -10.21
N ALA A 45 -6.97 13.54 -11.17
CA ALA A 45 -5.62 13.86 -11.62
C ALA A 45 -4.85 14.66 -10.55
N GLY A 46 -3.54 14.42 -10.42
CA GLY A 46 -2.67 15.13 -9.47
C GLY A 46 -2.40 14.31 -8.22
N VAL A 47 -2.72 14.83 -7.03
CA VAL A 47 -2.48 14.14 -5.73
C VAL A 47 -3.53 13.07 -5.40
N HIS A 48 -4.35 12.68 -6.39
CA HIS A 48 -5.39 11.66 -6.30
C HIS A 48 -6.29 11.78 -5.07
N THR A 49 -6.57 13.00 -4.62
CA THR A 49 -7.34 13.28 -3.42
C THR A 49 -8.70 13.84 -3.78
N TYR A 50 -9.77 13.34 -3.18
CA TYR A 50 -11.12 13.89 -3.34
C TYR A 50 -11.85 13.97 -2.00
N TYR A 51 -12.89 14.81 -1.96
CA TYR A 51 -13.78 14.86 -0.80
C TYR A 51 -14.96 13.91 -1.01
N VAL A 52 -15.26 13.11 0.00
CA VAL A 52 -16.54 12.38 0.12
C VAL A 52 -17.37 13.00 1.24
N LEU A 53 -18.69 13.00 1.08
CA LEU A 53 -19.60 13.46 2.14
C LEU A 53 -19.97 12.29 3.04
N ALA A 54 -19.53 12.34 4.30
CA ALA A 54 -20.03 11.50 5.38
C ALA A 54 -21.20 12.24 6.04
N GLY A 55 -22.43 11.97 5.59
CA GLY A 55 -23.58 12.81 5.91
C GLY A 55 -23.43 14.21 5.30
N ALA A 56 -23.35 15.25 6.14
CA ALA A 56 -23.10 16.62 5.71
C ALA A 56 -21.63 17.07 5.82
N THR A 57 -20.74 16.18 6.29
CA THR A 57 -19.34 16.51 6.57
C THR A 57 -18.43 16.06 5.42
N PRO A 58 -17.69 16.96 4.75
CA PRO A 58 -16.70 16.57 3.76
C PRO A 58 -15.44 15.99 4.43
N VAL A 59 -15.03 14.80 3.98
CA VAL A 59 -13.82 14.09 4.42
C VAL A 59 -12.85 13.96 3.24
N LEU A 60 -11.57 14.26 3.47
CA LEU A 60 -10.52 14.18 2.46
C LEU A 60 -10.01 12.73 2.31
N VAL A 61 -10.13 12.14 1.12
CA VAL A 61 -9.75 10.76 0.79
C VAL A 61 -8.61 10.76 -0.21
N HIS A 62 -7.54 10.01 0.06
CA HIS A 62 -6.47 9.76 -0.90
C HIS A 62 -6.71 8.44 -1.65
N ASN A 63 -6.87 8.53 -2.97
CA ASN A 63 -7.07 7.42 -3.88
C ASN A 63 -5.81 7.17 -4.72
N GLY A 64 -4.70 6.92 -4.02
CA GLY A 64 -3.46 6.48 -4.66
C GLY A 64 -3.58 5.07 -5.19
N ASN A 65 -2.93 4.79 -6.32
CA ASN A 65 -2.80 3.46 -6.88
C ASN A 65 -1.32 3.07 -7.08
N LEU A 66 -1.07 1.78 -7.35
CA LEU A 66 0.28 1.26 -7.56
C LEU A 66 1.07 2.00 -8.66
N GLY A 67 0.40 2.56 -9.68
CA GLY A 67 1.05 3.37 -10.72
C GLY A 67 1.62 4.68 -10.17
N ASP A 68 0.83 5.41 -9.36
CA ASP A 68 1.27 6.68 -8.76
C ASP A 68 2.45 6.46 -7.81
N TYR A 69 2.39 5.38 -7.03
CA TYR A 69 3.51 4.98 -6.17
C TYR A 69 4.75 4.61 -7.01
N ALA A 70 4.59 3.82 -8.08
CA ALA A 70 5.68 3.46 -8.98
C ALA A 70 6.36 4.69 -9.60
N ASP A 71 5.58 5.71 -9.98
CA ASP A 71 6.09 6.99 -10.47
C ASP A 71 6.86 7.75 -9.39
N SER A 72 6.37 7.76 -8.15
CA SER A 72 7.01 8.47 -7.03
C SER A 72 8.41 7.93 -6.70
N VAL A 73 8.64 6.63 -6.88
CA VAL A 73 9.90 5.96 -6.52
C VAL A 73 10.84 5.72 -7.72
N ARG A 74 10.41 6.06 -8.95
CA ARG A 74 11.07 5.62 -10.19
C ARG A 74 12.52 6.08 -10.36
N ASN A 75 12.90 7.19 -9.72
CA ASN A 75 14.24 7.76 -9.79
C ASN A 75 15.12 7.46 -8.58
N GLU A 76 14.59 6.70 -7.61
CA GLU A 76 15.38 6.22 -6.49
C GLU A 76 16.43 5.20 -6.95
N SER A 77 17.64 5.33 -6.40
CA SER A 77 18.75 4.43 -6.75
C SER A 77 18.42 2.98 -6.37
N GLY A 78 18.64 2.07 -7.32
CA GLY A 78 18.43 0.63 -7.13
C GLY A 78 16.97 0.16 -7.20
N VAL A 79 15.99 1.06 -7.31
CA VAL A 79 14.57 0.68 -7.42
C VAL A 79 14.25 0.23 -8.85
N LYS A 80 13.63 -0.94 -8.95
CA LYS A 80 13.29 -1.66 -10.20
C LYS A 80 11.86 -2.19 -10.20
N PHE A 81 11.28 -2.38 -9.03
CA PHE A 81 9.94 -2.89 -8.83
C PHE A 81 9.24 -2.12 -7.72
N ALA A 82 7.95 -1.93 -7.92
CA ALA A 82 7.01 -1.44 -6.92
C ALA A 82 5.89 -2.48 -6.78
N SER A 83 5.43 -2.71 -5.56
CA SER A 83 4.36 -3.65 -5.24
C SER A 83 3.27 -2.98 -4.41
N GLU A 84 2.05 -3.50 -4.54
CA GLU A 84 0.88 -3.17 -3.73
C GLU A 84 0.41 -4.47 -3.08
N HIS A 85 0.30 -4.47 -1.77
CA HIS A 85 -0.40 -5.50 -1.03
C HIS A 85 -1.72 -4.93 -0.51
N THR A 86 -2.83 -5.63 -0.74
CA THR A 86 -4.08 -5.35 -0.03
C THR A 86 -4.27 -6.44 1.03
N SER A 87 -4.24 -6.07 2.30
CA SER A 87 -4.40 -7.00 3.42
C SER A 87 -5.86 -7.48 3.54
N PRO A 88 -6.16 -8.51 4.35
CA PRO A 88 -7.53 -8.98 4.55
C PRO A 88 -8.51 -7.93 5.09
N SER A 89 -8.01 -6.89 5.78
CA SER A 89 -8.84 -5.77 6.25
C SER A 89 -9.24 -4.81 5.13
N GLY A 90 -8.58 -4.91 3.96
CA GLY A 90 -8.73 -3.99 2.84
C GLY A 90 -7.70 -2.85 2.81
N ALA A 91 -6.82 -2.76 3.82
CA ALA A 91 -5.75 -1.77 3.87
C ALA A 91 -4.70 -2.01 2.78
N LYS A 92 -4.10 -0.93 2.25
CA LYS A 92 -3.14 -1.01 1.14
C LYS A 92 -1.74 -0.58 1.52
N TYR A 93 -0.76 -1.43 1.19
CA TYR A 93 0.65 -1.21 1.47
C TYR A 93 1.47 -1.19 0.20
N TYR A 94 2.28 -0.13 0.05
CA TYR A 94 3.10 0.07 -1.13
C TYR A 94 4.58 -0.15 -0.82
N GLY A 95 5.20 -1.09 -1.52
CA GLY A 95 6.57 -1.51 -1.30
C GLY A 95 7.42 -1.32 -2.53
N ARG A 96 8.72 -1.17 -2.33
CA ARG A 96 9.74 -1.10 -3.38
C ARG A 96 10.93 -1.96 -3.02
N ASN A 97 11.63 -2.49 -4.02
CA ASN A 97 12.79 -3.32 -3.76
C ASN A 97 13.93 -2.47 -3.14
N LYS A 98 14.48 -2.94 -2.01
CA LYS A 98 15.54 -2.26 -1.27
C LYS A 98 16.36 -3.25 -0.46
N HIS A 99 17.68 -3.19 -0.57
CA HIS A 99 18.56 -3.97 0.29
C HIS A 99 18.52 -3.47 1.75
N GLY A 100 18.67 -4.39 2.70
CA GLY A 100 18.83 -4.08 4.12
C GLY A 100 17.53 -3.82 4.89
N GLN A 101 16.36 -4.06 4.29
CA GLN A 101 15.11 -4.13 5.04
C GLN A 101 15.01 -5.48 5.74
N GLN A 102 14.89 -5.44 7.07
CA GLN A 102 14.79 -6.62 7.90
C GLN A 102 13.33 -6.83 8.30
N ALA A 103 12.82 -8.03 8.04
CA ALA A 103 11.57 -8.47 8.61
C ALA A 103 11.81 -9.01 10.02
N GLU A 104 10.79 -8.91 10.86
CA GLU A 104 10.81 -9.43 12.22
C GLU A 104 9.59 -10.32 12.47
N GLY A 105 9.64 -11.12 13.52
CA GLY A 105 8.51 -11.93 13.97
C GLY A 105 7.98 -12.90 12.90
N PRO A 106 6.65 -13.08 12.80
CA PRO A 106 6.05 -14.07 11.90
C PRO A 106 6.44 -13.92 10.42
N LEU A 107 6.67 -12.70 9.93
CA LEU A 107 7.19 -12.49 8.59
C LEU A 107 8.63 -13.01 8.43
N ALA A 108 9.49 -12.81 9.43
CA ALA A 108 10.85 -13.35 9.40
C ALA A 108 10.83 -14.89 9.35
N ASP A 109 9.95 -15.51 10.15
CA ASP A 109 9.78 -16.97 10.15
C ASP A 109 9.27 -17.50 8.80
N ALA A 110 8.36 -16.79 8.15
CA ALA A 110 7.87 -17.13 6.82
C ALA A 110 8.96 -16.97 5.75
N LEU A 111 9.77 -15.91 5.83
CA LEU A 111 10.92 -15.73 4.95
C LEU A 111 11.92 -16.88 5.14
N GLU A 112 12.23 -17.28 6.37
CA GLU A 112 13.13 -18.40 6.64
C GLU A 112 12.57 -19.71 6.08
N ARG A 113 11.31 -20.04 6.39
CA ARG A 113 10.63 -21.26 5.92
C ARG A 113 10.60 -21.37 4.40
N THR A 114 10.44 -20.26 3.69
CA THR A 114 10.41 -20.20 2.22
C THR A 114 11.79 -19.98 1.58
N GLY A 115 12.84 -19.90 2.40
CA GLY A 115 14.21 -19.66 1.98
C GLY A 115 14.37 -18.31 1.29
N HIS A 116 13.70 -17.26 1.76
CA HIS A 116 13.71 -15.92 1.21
C HIS A 116 14.64 -15.01 2.03
N HIS A 117 15.49 -14.21 1.37
CA HIS A 117 16.46 -13.33 2.06
C HIS A 117 16.03 -11.85 2.15
N GLY A 118 14.84 -11.54 1.66
CA GLY A 118 14.21 -10.22 1.72
C GLY A 118 14.57 -9.30 0.56
N GLY A 119 14.31 -8.01 0.71
CA GLY A 119 14.69 -6.93 -0.21
C GLY A 119 13.87 -6.80 -1.50
N CYS A 120 12.87 -7.66 -1.70
CA CYS A 120 11.88 -7.53 -2.76
C CYS A 120 10.81 -6.49 -2.40
N ALA A 121 10.15 -5.94 -3.41
CA ALA A 121 9.09 -4.94 -3.21
C ALA A 121 7.90 -5.54 -2.46
N GLU A 122 7.58 -6.81 -2.73
CA GLU A 122 6.54 -7.59 -2.06
C GLU A 122 6.83 -7.73 -0.56
N VAL A 123 8.08 -8.08 -0.21
CA VAL A 123 8.50 -8.22 1.19
C VAL A 123 8.41 -6.88 1.92
N HIS A 124 8.72 -5.77 1.25
CA HIS A 124 8.56 -4.44 1.83
C HIS A 124 7.09 -4.10 2.11
N CYS A 125 6.14 -4.52 1.25
CA CYS A 125 4.72 -4.38 1.56
C CYS A 125 4.36 -5.14 2.84
N LEU A 126 4.80 -6.39 2.96
CA LEU A 126 4.48 -7.25 4.10
C LEU A 126 5.10 -6.76 5.41
N ILE A 127 6.29 -6.17 5.36
CA ILE A 127 6.91 -5.53 6.54
C ILE A 127 6.01 -4.39 7.03
N GLN A 128 5.50 -3.55 6.12
CA GLN A 128 4.62 -2.44 6.48
C GLN A 128 3.27 -2.93 7.00
N ALA A 129 2.67 -3.92 6.35
CA ALA A 129 1.40 -4.51 6.77
C ALA A 129 1.50 -5.11 8.18
N GLN A 130 2.53 -5.92 8.44
CA GLN A 130 2.72 -6.51 9.77
C GLN A 130 3.02 -5.44 10.83
N ALA A 131 3.75 -4.37 10.48
CA ALA A 131 4.04 -3.30 11.42
C ALA A 131 2.81 -2.47 11.79
N ALA A 132 1.88 -2.27 10.84
CA ALA A 132 0.68 -1.47 11.03
C ALA A 132 -0.44 -2.27 11.73
N GLU A 133 -0.69 -3.49 11.27
CA GLU A 133 -1.89 -4.27 11.65
C GLU A 133 -1.56 -5.57 12.40
N GLY A 134 -0.29 -5.94 12.48
CA GLY A 134 0.16 -7.18 13.10
C GLY A 134 0.15 -8.40 12.17
N PRO A 135 0.39 -9.61 12.71
CA PRO A 135 0.64 -10.83 11.92
C PRO A 135 -0.49 -11.27 10.99
N GLU A 136 -1.75 -10.94 11.31
CA GLU A 136 -2.89 -11.33 10.47
C GLU A 136 -2.90 -10.58 9.13
N ALA A 137 -2.26 -9.40 9.08
CA ALA A 137 -2.21 -8.58 7.87
C ALA A 137 -1.39 -9.19 6.74
N ILE A 138 -0.51 -10.15 7.05
CA ILE A 138 0.32 -10.86 6.08
C ILE A 138 -0.20 -12.26 5.74
N ARG A 139 -1.44 -12.59 6.11
CA ARG A 139 -2.09 -13.89 5.85
C ARG A 139 -3.35 -13.67 5.01
N GLY A 140 -3.30 -14.03 3.74
CA GLY A 140 -4.37 -13.74 2.78
C GLY A 140 -4.25 -12.36 2.12
N GLY A 141 -5.26 -12.00 1.34
CA GLY A 141 -5.29 -10.75 0.57
C GLY A 141 -4.72 -10.88 -0.83
N THR A 142 -4.25 -9.77 -1.40
CA THR A 142 -3.73 -9.74 -2.79
C THR A 142 -2.40 -9.02 -2.90
N MET A 143 -1.58 -9.40 -3.88
CA MET A 143 -0.31 -8.76 -4.21
C MET A 143 -0.24 -8.44 -5.71
N ARG A 144 0.20 -7.22 -6.02
CA ARG A 144 0.48 -6.79 -7.40
C ARG A 144 1.86 -6.17 -7.46
N THR A 145 2.60 -6.43 -8.54
CA THR A 145 3.92 -5.84 -8.76
C THR A 145 3.98 -5.23 -10.15
N VAL A 146 4.62 -4.06 -10.25
CA VAL A 146 4.91 -3.37 -11.51
C VAL A 146 6.39 -3.02 -11.61
N ARG A 147 6.86 -2.81 -12.84
CA ARG A 147 8.24 -2.34 -13.08
C ARG A 147 8.35 -0.84 -12.82
N THR A 148 9.44 -0.42 -12.20
CA THR A 148 9.81 0.99 -12.08
C THR A 148 11.03 1.27 -12.95
N ARG A 149 10.90 2.23 -13.87
CA ARG A 149 12.01 2.71 -14.73
C ARG A 149 12.38 4.16 -14.43
N ASN A 150 13.66 4.37 -14.15
CA ASN A 150 14.26 5.69 -14.00
C ASN A 150 14.08 6.52 -15.27
N ASN A 151 13.72 7.79 -15.12
CA ASN A 151 13.59 8.76 -16.21
C ASN A 151 14.45 10.01 -16.03
N SER A 152 15.25 10.08 -14.96
CA SER A 152 16.18 11.20 -14.72
C SER A 152 17.46 11.11 -15.55
N MET A 153 17.77 9.95 -16.11
CA MET A 153 18.95 9.75 -16.97
C MET A 153 18.54 9.72 -18.45
N PRO A 154 19.14 10.56 -19.33
CA PRO A 154 18.84 10.58 -20.76
C PRO A 154 19.08 9.24 -21.48
N THR A 155 19.92 8.38 -20.91
CA THR A 155 20.23 7.04 -21.41
C THR A 155 19.29 5.96 -20.87
N SER A 156 18.36 6.30 -19.98
CA SER A 156 17.45 5.33 -19.38
C SER A 156 16.31 5.00 -20.32
N ASN A 157 16.10 3.71 -20.57
CA ASN A 157 14.89 3.26 -21.22
C ASN A 157 13.73 3.23 -20.19
N THR A 158 12.75 4.11 -20.40
CA THR A 158 11.53 4.18 -19.59
C THR A 158 10.46 3.18 -19.99
N ASP A 159 10.66 2.44 -21.08
CA ASP A 159 9.72 1.45 -21.60
C ASP A 159 9.37 0.40 -20.53
N GLY A 160 8.07 0.11 -20.48
CA GLY A 160 7.48 -0.81 -19.53
C GLY A 160 7.47 -0.33 -18.09
N HIS A 161 7.70 0.97 -17.81
CA HIS A 161 7.33 1.56 -16.52
C HIS A 161 5.83 1.35 -16.26
N GLY A 162 5.46 0.88 -15.07
CA GLY A 162 4.06 0.63 -14.70
C GLY A 162 3.47 -0.66 -15.28
N GLU A 163 4.18 -1.37 -16.17
CA GLU A 163 3.74 -2.67 -16.64
C GLU A 163 3.80 -3.72 -15.52
N PRO A 164 2.85 -4.68 -15.50
CA PRO A 164 2.90 -5.81 -14.58
C PRO A 164 4.25 -6.53 -14.61
N ALA A 165 4.73 -6.87 -13.42
CA ALA A 165 5.89 -7.72 -13.21
C ALA A 165 5.50 -8.90 -12.34
N HIS A 166 6.20 -10.01 -12.53
CA HIS A 166 6.01 -11.19 -11.70
C HIS A 166 6.93 -11.12 -10.49
N PRO A 167 6.46 -11.55 -9.31
CA PRO A 167 7.32 -11.76 -8.16
C PRO A 167 8.49 -12.67 -8.52
N CYS A 168 9.63 -12.50 -7.85
CA CYS A 168 10.71 -13.47 -8.00
C CYS A 168 10.26 -14.85 -7.49
N GLY A 169 10.88 -15.94 -7.95
CA GLY A 169 10.43 -17.30 -7.59
C GLY A 169 10.40 -17.58 -6.08
N ARG A 170 11.22 -16.88 -5.28
CA ARG A 170 11.16 -16.99 -3.82
C ARG A 170 9.96 -16.23 -3.25
N CYS A 171 9.65 -15.04 -3.77
CA CYS A 171 8.42 -14.33 -3.42
C CYS A 171 7.19 -15.14 -3.81
N GLY A 172 7.19 -15.84 -4.95
CA GLY A 172 6.09 -16.74 -5.30
C GLY A 172 5.79 -17.78 -4.21
N ARG A 173 6.82 -18.47 -3.70
CA ARG A 173 6.68 -19.42 -2.59
C ARG A 173 6.25 -18.76 -1.28
N LEU A 174 6.74 -17.55 -1.00
CA LEU A 174 6.34 -16.78 0.17
C LEU A 174 4.85 -16.42 0.12
N LEU A 175 4.39 -15.89 -1.01
CA LEU A 175 2.99 -15.51 -1.18
C LEU A 175 2.06 -16.73 -1.10
N GLU A 176 2.48 -17.87 -1.66
CA GLU A 176 1.77 -19.14 -1.53
C GLU A 176 1.69 -19.62 -0.07
N ASP A 177 2.80 -19.59 0.68
CA ASP A 177 2.84 -19.92 2.12
C ASP A 177 1.97 -18.99 2.99
N LEU A 178 1.81 -17.74 2.55
CA LEU A 178 1.00 -16.72 3.20
C LEU A 178 -0.44 -16.64 2.66
N GLU A 179 -0.82 -17.48 1.70
CA GLU A 179 -2.14 -17.50 1.05
C GLU A 179 -2.53 -16.18 0.35
N ILE A 180 -1.54 -15.42 -0.14
CA ILE A 180 -1.71 -14.14 -0.83
C ILE A 180 -1.80 -14.35 -2.34
N ASN A 181 -2.87 -13.83 -2.96
CA ASN A 181 -3.15 -13.99 -4.40
C ASN A 181 -2.50 -12.94 -5.30
#